data_AF-A0A533ZZI8-F1
#
_entry.id   AF-A0A533ZZI8-F1
#
_cell.length_a   1.000
_cell.length_b   1.000
_cell.length_c   1.000
_cell.angle_alpha   90.00
_cell.angle_beta   90.00
_cell.angle_gamma   90.00
#
_symmetry.space_group_name_H-M   'P 1'
#
loop_
_entity.id
_entity.type
_entity.pdbx_description
1 polymer ?
#
loop_
_entity_poly.entity_id
_entity_poly.type
_entity_poly.pdbx_seq_one_letter_code
_entity_poly.pdbx_strand_id
1 'polypeptide(L)'
;GTAVPVGPQMHCVIPAVPHWWTLLSSMFMHGGWFHLITNMWFFWVFGNNIEDSMGHGRFVVFYLLCGLAAAATQVLISPNSAVPMVGASGAISGVMGAYVLLYPRVRVHTLIFLGFFVTTVTLPAYVILGYWFLLQWAHVGGFVAGMLLIKVFANPEFLERRRAAPVIVPRGV
;
A
#
# COMPACT_ATOMS: atom_id res chain seq x y z
N GLY A 1 -31.81 -2.65 5.46
CA GLY A 1 -30.59 -2.16 4.78
C GLY A 1 -30.58 -0.65 4.82
N THR A 2 -29.41 -0.03 4.67
CA THR A 2 -29.27 1.44 4.65
C THR A 2 -29.43 1.94 3.24
N ALA A 3 -30.38 2.84 3.00
CA ALA A 3 -30.58 3.47 1.70
C ALA A 3 -29.81 4.80 1.64
N VAL A 4 -28.82 4.89 0.76
CA VAL A 4 -28.02 6.10 0.52
C VAL A 4 -28.51 6.77 -0.77
N PRO A 5 -29.00 8.02 -0.73
CA PRO A 5 -29.43 8.71 -1.94
C PRO A 5 -28.23 9.00 -2.84
N VAL A 6 -28.29 8.57 -4.10
CA VAL A 6 -27.27 8.76 -5.14
C VAL A 6 -27.78 9.58 -6.33
N GLY A 7 -29.04 10.00 -6.29
CA GLY A 7 -29.64 10.92 -7.27
C GLY A 7 -31.09 11.24 -6.93
N PRO A 8 -31.76 12.12 -7.71
CA PRO A 8 -33.12 12.60 -7.42
C PRO A 8 -34.18 11.49 -7.23
N GLN A 9 -33.93 10.29 -7.77
CA GLN A 9 -34.77 9.10 -7.62
C GLN A 9 -33.96 7.80 -7.50
N MET A 10 -32.65 7.88 -7.22
CA MET A 10 -31.79 6.71 -7.12
C MET A 10 -31.28 6.55 -5.70
N HIS A 11 -31.49 5.37 -5.13
CA HIS A 11 -30.97 4.99 -3.81
C HIS A 11 -30.08 3.77 -3.95
N CYS A 12 -28.86 3.86 -3.44
CA CYS A 12 -28.01 2.71 -3.21
C CYS A 12 -28.49 2.03 -1.93
N VAL A 13 -29.03 0.82 -2.04
CA VAL A 13 -29.48 0.04 -0.88
C VAL A 13 -28.34 -0.88 -0.46
N ILE A 14 -27.77 -0.61 0.72
CA ILE A 14 -26.79 -1.48 1.37
C ILE A 14 -27.60 -2.53 2.15
N PRO A 15 -27.64 -3.80 1.73
CA PRO A 15 -28.38 -4.83 2.44
C PRO A 15 -27.80 -5.04 3.84
N ALA A 16 -28.64 -5.50 4.76
CA ALA A 16 -28.24 -5.70 6.17
C ALA A 16 -27.32 -6.92 6.35
N VAL A 17 -27.10 -7.70 5.29
CA VAL A 17 -26.28 -8.91 5.30
C VAL A 17 -24.84 -8.54 4.95
N PRO A 18 -23.84 -8.93 5.75
CA PRO A 18 -22.44 -8.63 5.44
C PRO A 18 -22.01 -9.36 4.16
N HIS A 19 -21.52 -8.58 3.19
CA HIS A 19 -20.95 -9.10 1.95
C HIS A 19 -19.45 -9.32 2.11
N TRP A 20 -19.06 -10.46 2.65
CA TRP A 20 -17.64 -10.73 2.98
C TRP A 20 -16.68 -10.60 1.80
N TRP A 21 -17.14 -10.86 0.57
CA TRP A 21 -16.35 -10.68 -0.65
C TRP A 21 -16.00 -9.21 -0.93
N THR A 22 -16.73 -8.24 -0.39
CA THR A 22 -16.41 -6.81 -0.58
C THR A 22 -15.14 -6.42 0.15
N LEU A 23 -14.74 -7.14 1.20
CA LEU A 23 -13.44 -6.94 1.85
C LEU A 23 -12.28 -7.22 0.88
N LEU A 24 -12.47 -8.21 0.00
CA LEU A 24 -11.48 -8.56 -1.01
C LEU A 24 -11.61 -7.71 -2.28
N SER A 25 -12.83 -7.58 -2.82
CA SER A 25 -13.01 -6.87 -4.10
C SER A 25 -12.76 -5.36 -3.99
N SER A 26 -13.00 -4.75 -2.83
CA SER A 26 -12.70 -3.33 -2.59
C SER A 26 -11.22 -2.99 -2.79
N MET A 27 -10.31 -3.94 -2.56
CA MET A 27 -8.88 -3.78 -2.75
C MET A 27 -8.49 -3.51 -4.22
N PHE A 28 -9.38 -3.83 -5.16
CA PHE A 28 -9.15 -3.67 -6.59
C PHE A 28 -10.01 -2.55 -7.21
N MET A 29 -10.92 -1.96 -6.43
CA MET A 29 -11.76 -0.85 -6.87
C MET A 29 -11.08 0.49 -6.60
N HIS A 30 -11.31 1.47 -7.47
CA HIS A 30 -10.72 2.81 -7.33
C HIS A 30 -11.78 3.87 -7.57
N GLY A 31 -11.84 4.88 -6.69
CA GLY A 31 -12.80 5.98 -6.78
C GLY A 31 -12.54 7.01 -7.89
N GLY A 32 -11.49 6.86 -8.70
CA GLY A 32 -11.16 7.76 -9.81
C GLY A 32 -9.75 7.56 -10.38
N TRP A 33 -9.46 8.26 -11.49
CA TRP A 33 -8.20 8.13 -12.22
C TRP A 33 -6.97 8.49 -11.39
N PHE A 34 -7.00 9.63 -10.70
CA PHE A 34 -5.88 10.06 -9.84
C PHE A 34 -5.59 9.03 -8.73
N HIS A 35 -6.64 8.46 -8.15
CA HIS A 35 -6.52 7.43 -7.11
C HIS A 35 -5.89 6.16 -7.68
N LEU A 36 -6.31 5.70 -8.87
CA LEU A 36 -5.71 4.55 -9.54
C LEU A 36 -4.24 4.77 -9.90
N ILE A 37 -3.94 5.88 -10.59
CA ILE A 37 -2.56 6.20 -11.04
C ILE A 37 -1.62 6.25 -9.85
N THR A 38 -2.03 6.90 -8.77
CA THR A 38 -1.22 7.00 -7.55
C THR A 38 -0.97 5.62 -6.96
N ASN A 39 -2.01 4.78 -6.76
CA ASN A 39 -1.81 3.43 -6.23
C ASN A 39 -0.86 2.61 -7.11
N MET A 40 -1.05 2.63 -8.42
CA MET A 40 -0.22 1.86 -9.34
C MET A 40 1.22 2.36 -9.36
N TRP A 41 1.43 3.69 -9.24
CA TRP A 41 2.76 4.27 -9.13
C TRP A 41 3.48 3.80 -7.85
N PHE A 42 2.83 3.88 -6.69
CA PHE A 42 3.42 3.38 -5.44
C PHE A 42 3.67 1.87 -5.48
N PHE A 43 2.74 1.11 -6.04
CA PHE A 43 2.89 -0.33 -6.20
C PHE A 43 4.08 -0.67 -7.12
N TRP A 44 4.26 0.06 -8.22
CA TRP A 44 5.40 -0.13 -9.11
C TRP A 44 6.75 0.20 -8.46
N VAL A 45 6.81 1.28 -7.66
CA VAL A 45 8.05 1.71 -7.00
C VAL A 45 8.47 0.77 -5.87
N PHE A 46 7.52 0.28 -5.07
CA PHE A 46 7.84 -0.48 -3.84
C PHE A 46 7.55 -1.98 -3.96
N GLY A 47 6.58 -2.37 -4.78
CA GLY A 47 6.08 -3.74 -4.90
C GLY A 47 7.16 -4.72 -5.32
N ASN A 48 7.86 -4.45 -6.43
CA ASN A 48 8.89 -5.34 -6.97
C ASN A 48 10.00 -5.65 -5.93
N ASN A 49 10.45 -4.66 -5.17
CA ASN A 49 11.48 -4.85 -4.14
C ASN A 49 11.04 -5.76 -3.00
N ILE A 50 9.75 -5.71 -2.64
CA ILE A 50 9.17 -6.56 -1.59
C ILE A 50 8.87 -7.95 -2.15
N GLU A 51 8.33 -8.04 -3.36
CA GLU A 51 8.12 -9.30 -4.05
C GLU A 51 9.43 -10.09 -4.18
N ASP A 52 10.51 -9.44 -4.63
CA ASP A 52 11.83 -10.07 -4.75
C ASP A 52 12.39 -10.58 -3.41
N SER A 53 11.92 -10.04 -2.28
CA SER A 53 12.35 -10.50 -0.96
C SER A 53 11.69 -11.81 -0.52
N MET A 54 10.63 -12.26 -1.20
CA MET A 54 9.85 -13.45 -0.79
C MET A 54 9.36 -14.35 -1.93
N GLY A 55 9.42 -13.90 -3.18
CA GLY A 55 8.88 -14.55 -4.36
C GLY A 55 7.39 -14.29 -4.60
N HIS A 56 6.96 -14.48 -5.85
CA HIS A 56 5.64 -14.10 -6.36
C HIS A 56 4.46 -14.64 -5.53
N GLY A 57 4.43 -15.96 -5.24
CA GLY A 57 3.30 -16.57 -4.51
C GLY A 57 3.15 -16.05 -3.08
N ARG A 58 4.27 -15.91 -2.36
CA ARG A 58 4.26 -15.37 -0.99
C ARG A 58 3.88 -13.89 -1.00
N PHE A 59 4.30 -13.16 -2.02
CA PHE A 59 3.94 -11.75 -2.19
C PHE A 59 2.44 -11.54 -2.38
N VAL A 60 1.79 -12.36 -3.21
CA VAL A 60 0.32 -12.28 -3.39
C VAL A 60 -0.40 -12.47 -2.05
N VAL A 61 -0.02 -13.51 -1.29
CA VAL A 61 -0.63 -13.77 0.03
C VAL A 61 -0.34 -12.61 1.00
N PHE A 62 0.90 -12.13 1.04
CA PHE A 62 1.30 -10.99 1.86
C PHE A 62 0.47 -9.74 1.56
N TYR A 63 0.30 -9.42 0.27
CA TYR A 63 -0.46 -8.27 -0.19
C TYR A 63 -1.93 -8.35 0.23
N LEU A 64 -2.55 -9.53 0.05
CA LEU A 64 -3.93 -9.78 0.47
C LEU A 64 -4.12 -9.64 1.98
N LEU A 65 -3.21 -10.21 2.77
CA LEU A 65 -3.27 -10.11 4.23
C LEU A 65 -3.11 -8.66 4.72
N CYS A 66 -2.22 -7.88 4.11
CA CYS A 66 -2.06 -6.46 4.42
C CYS A 66 -3.34 -5.67 4.12
N GLY A 67 -3.97 -5.91 2.97
CA GLY A 67 -5.23 -5.26 2.60
C GLY A 67 -6.38 -5.62 3.54
N LEU A 68 -6.50 -6.89 3.91
CA LEU A 68 -7.51 -7.34 4.88
C LEU A 68 -7.28 -6.73 6.27
N ALA A 69 -6.03 -6.63 6.72
CA ALA A 69 -5.71 -5.97 7.99
C ALA A 69 -6.03 -4.47 7.97
N ALA A 70 -5.77 -3.78 6.85
CA ALA A 70 -6.18 -2.40 6.66
C ALA A 70 -7.70 -2.25 6.70
N ALA A 71 -8.42 -3.11 5.98
CA ALA A 71 -9.88 -3.14 5.96
C ALA A 71 -10.48 -3.38 7.36
N ALA A 72 -9.96 -4.36 8.09
CA ALA A 72 -10.38 -4.64 9.46
C ALA A 72 -10.16 -3.43 10.37
N THR A 73 -9.00 -2.79 10.27
CA THR A 73 -8.67 -1.60 11.08
C THR A 73 -9.61 -0.43 10.76
N GLN A 74 -9.90 -0.20 9.48
CA GLN A 74 -10.85 0.84 9.06
C GLN A 74 -12.27 0.58 9.61
N VAL A 75 -12.74 -0.67 9.54
CA VAL A 75 -14.05 -1.07 10.09
C VAL A 75 -14.09 -0.88 11.61
N LEU A 76 -13.00 -1.16 12.32
CA LEU A 76 -12.93 -0.98 13.78
C LEU A 76 -12.89 0.51 14.19
N ILE A 77 -12.15 1.34 13.44
CA ILE A 77 -12.00 2.78 13.76
C ILE A 77 -13.24 3.58 13.37
N SER A 78 -13.92 3.21 12.28
CA SER A 78 -15.06 3.96 11.76
C SER A 78 -16.15 3.03 11.23
N PRO A 79 -16.81 2.25 12.11
CA PRO A 79 -17.80 1.24 11.71
C PRO A 79 -19.04 1.84 11.05
N ASN A 80 -19.36 3.10 11.35
CA ASN A 80 -20.52 3.81 10.81
C ASN A 80 -20.17 4.73 9.63
N SER A 81 -18.98 4.58 9.03
CA SER A 81 -18.58 5.40 7.88
C SER A 81 -19.53 5.19 6.70
N ALA A 82 -20.15 6.27 6.23
CA ALA A 82 -20.93 6.28 5.00
C ALA A 82 -20.06 6.35 3.73
N VAL A 83 -18.76 6.67 3.89
CA VAL A 83 -17.81 6.72 2.78
C VAL A 83 -17.39 5.29 2.43
N PRO A 84 -17.60 4.84 1.18
CA PRO A 84 -17.21 3.50 0.75
C PRO A 84 -15.70 3.32 0.85
N MET A 85 -15.28 2.20 1.44
CA MET A 85 -13.89 1.78 1.41
C MET A 85 -13.57 1.18 0.04
N VAL A 86 -12.70 1.85 -0.71
CA VAL A 86 -12.23 1.42 -2.03
C VAL A 86 -10.74 1.73 -2.13
N GLY A 87 -9.95 0.84 -2.73
CA GLY A 87 -8.57 1.13 -3.09
C GLY A 87 -7.57 0.06 -2.65
N ALA A 88 -6.53 -0.10 -3.47
CA ALA A 88 -5.34 -0.89 -3.18
C ALA A 88 -4.47 -0.30 -2.05
N SER A 89 -4.74 0.94 -1.64
CA SER A 89 -3.89 1.76 -0.76
C SER A 89 -3.59 1.11 0.59
N GLY A 90 -4.55 0.37 1.17
CA GLY A 90 -4.33 -0.37 2.41
C GLY A 90 -3.34 -1.53 2.26
N ALA A 91 -3.36 -2.24 1.14
CA ALA A 91 -2.37 -3.30 0.88
C ALA A 91 -1.01 -2.72 0.52
N ILE A 92 -0.98 -1.67 -0.29
CA ILE A 92 0.24 -0.93 -0.64
C ILE A 92 0.88 -0.29 0.59
N SER A 93 0.10 0.19 1.57
CA SER A 93 0.65 0.66 2.83
C SER A 93 1.39 -0.44 3.58
N GLY A 94 0.92 -1.68 3.53
CA GLY A 94 1.65 -2.84 4.05
C GLY A 94 2.94 -3.13 3.30
N VAL A 95 2.94 -3.03 1.97
CA VAL A 95 4.16 -3.10 1.15
C VAL A 95 5.17 -2.02 1.58
N MET A 96 4.72 -0.78 1.79
CA MET A 96 5.56 0.32 2.27
C MET A 96 6.08 0.07 3.70
N GLY A 97 5.26 -0.48 4.61
CA GLY A 97 5.67 -0.85 5.96
C GLY A 97 6.77 -1.91 5.97
N ALA A 98 6.64 -2.93 5.11
CA ALA A 98 7.71 -3.90 4.87
C ALA A 98 8.97 -3.24 4.30
N TYR A 99 8.80 -2.30 3.37
CA TYR A 99 9.92 -1.64 2.68
C TYR A 99 10.77 -0.81 3.64
N VAL A 100 10.15 -0.09 4.57
CA VAL A 100 10.88 0.67 5.61
C VAL A 100 11.78 -0.24 6.44
N LEU A 101 11.35 -1.48 6.75
CA LEU A 101 12.15 -2.40 7.54
C LEU A 101 13.29 -3.06 6.75
N LEU A 102 13.04 -3.45 5.50
CA LEU A 102 14.05 -4.14 4.69
C LEU A 102 15.05 -3.18 4.05
N TYR A 103 14.60 -1.98 3.67
CA TYR A 103 15.38 -1.03 2.86
C TYR A 103 15.39 0.39 3.46
N PRO A 104 15.60 0.59 4.79
CA PRO A 104 15.41 1.88 5.45
C PRO A 104 16.28 3.00 4.86
N ARG A 105 17.52 2.68 4.48
CA ARG A 105 18.51 3.66 3.99
C ARG A 105 18.55 3.80 2.48
N VAL A 106 17.72 3.05 1.74
CA VAL A 106 17.65 3.19 0.28
C VAL A 106 17.09 4.57 -0.03
N ARG A 107 17.76 5.26 -0.94
CA ARG A 107 17.37 6.58 -1.42
C ARG A 107 16.29 6.41 -2.47
N VAL A 108 15.12 7.01 -2.22
CA VAL A 108 14.00 6.99 -3.16
C VAL A 108 13.90 8.37 -3.80
N HIS A 109 13.90 8.40 -5.13
CA HIS A 109 13.60 9.62 -5.88
C HIS A 109 12.10 9.87 -5.79
N THR A 110 11.71 10.94 -5.10
CA THR A 110 10.30 11.28 -4.94
C THR A 110 10.03 12.66 -5.50
N LEU A 111 8.84 12.81 -6.06
CA LEU A 111 8.31 14.09 -6.52
C LEU A 111 7.63 14.75 -5.32
N ILE A 112 8.14 15.89 -4.89
CA ILE A 112 7.48 16.69 -3.85
C ILE A 112 6.86 17.91 -4.49
N PHE A 113 5.58 18.13 -4.17
CA PHE A 113 4.81 19.29 -4.56
C PHE A 113 4.86 20.32 -3.44
N LEU A 114 5.73 21.33 -3.54
CA LEU A 114 5.72 22.51 -2.67
C LEU A 114 4.79 23.58 -3.28
N GLY A 115 3.49 23.33 -3.22
CA GLY A 115 2.48 24.21 -3.82
C GLY A 115 2.58 24.24 -5.34
N PHE A 116 3.13 25.33 -5.90
CA PHE A 116 3.35 25.50 -7.34
C PHE A 116 4.70 24.96 -7.83
N PHE A 117 5.63 24.65 -6.92
CA PHE A 117 6.94 24.13 -7.28
C PHE A 117 6.95 22.60 -7.21
N VAL A 118 7.15 21.98 -8.36
CA VAL A 118 7.35 20.54 -8.49
C VAL A 118 8.85 20.29 -8.58
N THR A 119 9.42 19.69 -7.54
CA THR A 119 10.84 19.31 -7.54
C THR A 119 10.98 17.82 -7.25
N THR A 120 12.02 17.22 -7.82
CA THR A 120 12.46 15.88 -7.43
C THR A 120 13.47 16.03 -6.30
N VAL A 121 13.27 15.26 -5.22
CA VAL A 121 14.27 15.15 -4.17
C VAL A 121 14.56 13.68 -3.88
N THR A 122 15.77 13.44 -3.44
CA THR A 122 16.26 12.11 -3.13
C THR A 122 16.38 12.00 -1.62
N LEU A 123 15.40 11.38 -0.98
CA LEU A 123 15.38 11.22 0.47
C LEU A 123 15.47 9.74 0.85
N PRO A 124 15.96 9.42 2.06
CA PRO A 124 15.91 8.06 2.57
C PRO A 124 14.47 7.56 2.63
N ALA A 125 14.25 6.28 2.34
CA ALA A 125 12.93 5.66 2.33
C ALA A 125 12.15 5.90 3.63
N TYR A 126 12.82 5.80 4.79
CA TYR A 126 12.15 6.05 6.08
C TYR A 126 11.57 7.46 6.22
N VAL A 127 12.21 8.49 5.63
CA VAL A 127 11.73 9.88 5.71
C VAL A 127 10.46 10.04 4.88
N ILE A 128 10.52 9.58 3.62
CA ILE A 128 9.40 9.73 2.68
C ILE A 128 8.22 8.90 3.14
N LEU A 129 8.46 7.64 3.50
CA LEU A 129 7.41 6.71 3.91
C LEU A 129 6.85 7.08 5.28
N GLY A 130 7.66 7.64 6.18
CA GLY A 130 7.20 8.20 7.44
C GLY A 130 6.26 9.40 7.23
N TYR A 131 6.64 10.34 6.37
CA TYR A 131 5.78 11.47 5.99
C TYR A 131 4.47 11.01 5.35
N TRP A 132 4.55 10.09 4.38
CA TRP A 132 3.38 9.55 3.68
C TRP A 132 2.44 8.77 4.63
N PHE A 133 2.99 8.09 5.63
CA PHE A 133 2.21 7.41 6.66
C PHE A 133 1.42 8.38 7.53
N LEU A 134 2.03 9.51 7.95
CA LEU A 134 1.36 10.52 8.78
C LEU A 134 0.15 11.16 8.08
N LEU A 135 0.14 11.18 6.75
CA LEU A 135 -0.99 11.68 5.97
C LEU A 135 -2.13 10.65 5.82
N GLN A 136 -1.88 9.36 6.12
CA GLN A 136 -2.77 8.26 5.78
C GLN A 136 -3.23 7.44 7.00
N TRP A 137 -3.90 8.11 7.96
CA TRP A 137 -4.44 7.46 9.16
C TRP A 137 -5.36 6.27 8.86
N ALA A 138 -6.12 6.31 7.76
CA ALA A 138 -7.00 5.22 7.33
C ALA A 138 -6.24 3.92 6.93
N HIS A 139 -4.93 4.00 6.66
CA HIS A 139 -4.14 2.87 6.15
C HIS A 139 -3.13 2.33 7.17
N VAL A 140 -3.24 2.73 8.44
CA VAL A 140 -2.36 2.30 9.53
C VAL A 140 -2.34 0.78 9.69
N GLY A 141 -3.51 0.14 9.62
CA GLY A 141 -3.64 -1.31 9.77
C GLY A 141 -2.79 -2.09 8.77
N GLY A 142 -2.83 -1.68 7.51
CA GLY A 142 -2.02 -2.30 6.46
C GLY A 142 -0.53 -2.12 6.70
N PHE A 143 -0.10 -0.90 7.03
CA PHE A 143 1.31 -0.58 7.26
C PHE A 143 1.91 -1.40 8.41
N VAL A 144 1.20 -1.44 9.54
CA VAL A 144 1.62 -2.22 10.72
C VAL A 144 1.61 -3.73 10.40
N ALA A 145 0.58 -4.23 9.70
CA ALA A 145 0.55 -5.61 9.27
C ALA A 145 1.76 -5.95 8.38
N GLY A 146 2.11 -5.08 7.44
CA GLY A 146 3.29 -5.24 6.60
C GLY A 146 4.60 -5.33 7.39
N MET A 147 4.79 -4.44 8.38
CA MET A 147 5.97 -4.46 9.27
C MET A 147 6.08 -5.76 10.09
N LEU A 148 4.95 -6.36 10.47
CA LEU A 148 4.93 -7.60 11.24
C LEU A 148 5.12 -8.82 10.34
N LEU A 149 4.31 -8.90 9.27
CA LEU A 149 4.30 -10.03 8.34
C LEU A 149 5.63 -10.16 7.59
N ILE A 150 6.34 -9.07 7.30
CA ILE A 150 7.62 -9.16 6.57
C ILE A 150 8.67 -9.99 7.31
N LYS A 151 8.61 -10.06 8.65
CA LYS A 151 9.52 -10.89 9.46
C LYS A 151 9.33 -12.39 9.22
N VAL A 152 8.14 -12.79 8.78
CA VAL A 152 7.77 -14.18 8.49
C VAL A 152 7.85 -14.45 6.98
N PHE A 153 7.48 -13.46 6.16
CA PHE A 153 7.35 -13.62 4.72
C PHE A 153 8.66 -13.45 3.97
N ALA A 154 9.57 -12.59 4.44
CA ALA A 154 10.87 -12.40 3.79
C ALA A 154 11.69 -13.70 3.84
N ASN A 155 12.29 -14.03 2.70
CA ASN A 155 13.21 -15.15 2.56
C ASN A 155 14.65 -14.64 2.76
N PRO A 156 15.38 -15.09 3.80
CA PRO A 156 16.76 -14.68 4.04
C PRO A 156 17.67 -14.95 2.84
N GLU A 157 17.48 -16.07 2.14
CA GLU A 157 18.30 -16.44 0.99
C GLU A 157 18.16 -15.43 -0.16
N PHE A 158 16.96 -14.93 -0.42
CA PHE A 158 16.72 -13.94 -1.46
C PHE A 158 17.33 -12.58 -1.10
N LEU A 159 17.26 -12.20 0.19
CA LEU A 159 17.90 -10.99 0.69
C LEU A 159 19.42 -11.08 0.62
N GLU A 160 20.00 -12.24 0.95
CA GLU A 160 21.44 -12.48 0.85
C GLU A 160 21.92 -12.43 -0.60
N ARG A 161 21.20 -13.06 -1.54
CA ARG A 161 21.51 -12.96 -2.97
C ARG A 161 21.50 -11.51 -3.46
N ARG A 162 20.57 -10.67 -3.01
CA ARG A 162 20.57 -9.23 -3.32
C ARG A 162 21.75 -8.47 -2.71
N ARG A 163 22.16 -8.80 -1.49
CA ARG A 163 23.33 -8.16 -0.82
C ARG A 163 24.65 -8.60 -1.44
N ALA A 164 24.72 -9.86 -1.89
CA ALA A 164 25.89 -10.45 -2.51
C ALA A 164 26.01 -10.15 -4.01
N ALA A 165 24.94 -9.67 -4.66
CA ALA A 165 24.99 -9.26 -6.05
C ALA A 165 26.04 -8.16 -6.23
N PRO A 166 27.09 -8.38 -7.04
CA PRO A 166 28.10 -7.37 -7.25
C PRO A 166 27.46 -6.13 -7.87
N VAL A 167 27.75 -4.96 -7.31
CA VAL A 167 27.41 -3.69 -7.96
C VAL A 167 28.17 -3.68 -9.29
N ILE A 168 27.46 -3.96 -10.39
CA ILE A 168 28.02 -3.77 -11.73
C ILE A 168 28.15 -2.27 -11.91
N VAL A 169 29.30 -1.73 -11.50
CA VAL A 169 29.70 -0.36 -11.83
C VAL A 169 29.84 -0.34 -13.36
N PRO A 170 29.09 0.50 -14.09
CA PRO A 170 29.36 0.69 -15.51
C PRO A 170 30.82 1.12 -15.63
N ARG A 171 31.65 0.30 -16.28
CA ARG A 171 33.00 0.74 -16.65
C ARG A 171 32.79 1.97 -17.53
N GLY A 172 33.31 3.10 -17.08
CA GLY A 172 33.20 4.37 -17.78
C GLY A 172 33.54 4.20 -19.26
N VAL A 173 32.70 4.80 -20.09
CA VAL A 173 33.03 5.15 -21.47
C VAL A 173 33.50 6.60 -21.45
#